data_AF-A0A7W9SX77-F1
#
_entry.id   AF-A0A7W9SX77-F1
#
_cell.length_a   1.000
_cell.length_b   1.000
_cell.length_c   1.000
_cell.angle_alpha   90.00
_cell.angle_beta   90.00
_cell.angle_gamma   90.00
#
_symmetry.space_group_name_H-M   'P 1'
#
loop_
_entity.id
_entity.type
_entity.pdbx_description
1 polymer ?
#
loop_
_entity_poly.entity_id
_entity_poly.type
_entity_poly.pdbx_seq_one_letter_code
_entity_poly.pdbx_strand_id
1 'polypeptide(L)'
;MPTAATSPLVLLECLVAGTTHREGLAEYEPRLQPNQKLTLQRESDSSYDDWAVRVYTAGPEGFWLGYLPEGRNETVARLLDAGYPLSGRLTHKAWEDDWLHLEIEVLLEEKKG
;
A
#
# COMPACT_ATOMS: atom_id res chain seq x y z
N MET A 1 -34.24 9.11 0.62
CA MET A 1 -33.37 8.11 1.27
C MET A 1 -31.96 8.70 1.26
N PRO A 2 -31.30 8.93 2.40
CA PRO A 2 -29.90 9.32 2.37
C PRO A 2 -29.11 8.10 1.88
N THR A 3 -28.38 8.26 0.78
CA THR A 3 -27.42 7.27 0.30
C THR A 3 -26.38 7.10 1.41
N ALA A 4 -26.36 5.95 2.08
CA ALA A 4 -25.30 5.66 3.03
C ALA A 4 -23.97 5.78 2.29
N ALA A 5 -23.07 6.64 2.75
CA ALA A 5 -21.72 6.68 2.22
C ALA A 5 -21.07 5.33 2.54
N THR A 6 -20.97 4.44 1.56
CA THR A 6 -20.27 3.17 1.75
C THR A 6 -18.81 3.47 2.00
N SER A 7 -18.33 3.18 3.20
CA SER A 7 -16.90 3.27 3.50
C SER A 7 -16.19 2.11 2.80
N PRO A 8 -14.97 2.31 2.27
CA PRO A 8 -14.22 1.24 1.65
C PRO A 8 -13.98 0.09 2.65
N LEU A 9 -14.01 -1.15 2.16
CA LEU A 9 -13.80 -2.33 3.00
C LEU A 9 -12.30 -2.51 3.26
N VAL A 10 -11.90 -2.57 4.54
CA VAL A 10 -10.54 -2.93 4.92
C VAL A 10 -10.34 -4.44 4.71
N LEU A 11 -9.40 -4.81 3.86
CA LEU A 11 -9.05 -6.20 3.57
C LEU A 11 -7.86 -6.69 4.40
N LEU A 12 -6.94 -5.79 4.71
CA LEU A 12 -5.67 -6.11 5.36
C LEU A 12 -5.11 -4.89 6.08
N GLU A 13 -4.70 -5.04 7.33
CA GLU A 13 -3.86 -4.07 8.06
C GLU A 13 -2.45 -4.65 8.17
N CYS A 14 -1.43 -3.97 7.68
CA CYS A 14 -0.06 -4.50 7.67
C CYS A 14 1.02 -3.42 7.68
N LEU A 15 2.26 -3.83 7.94
CA LEU A 15 3.43 -2.99 7.73
C LEU A 15 3.82 -2.96 6.24
N VAL A 16 4.46 -1.87 5.81
CA VAL A 16 5.21 -1.86 4.55
C VAL A 16 6.56 -2.52 4.77
N ALA A 17 6.85 -3.57 4.01
CA ALA A 17 8.11 -4.30 4.04
C ALA A 17 9.18 -3.63 3.17
N GLY A 18 10.45 -3.77 3.56
CA GLY A 18 11.60 -3.34 2.77
C GLY A 18 11.86 -1.83 2.74
N THR A 19 11.35 -1.09 3.73
CA THR A 19 11.57 0.37 3.85
C THR A 19 13.05 0.73 4.01
N THR A 20 13.85 -0.13 4.66
CA THR A 20 15.32 0.00 4.79
C THR A 20 16.06 0.04 3.45
N HIS A 21 15.47 -0.52 2.39
CA HIS A 21 16.08 -0.57 1.07
C HIS A 21 15.64 0.58 0.15
N ARG A 22 14.85 1.53 0.65
CA ARG A 22 14.30 2.63 -0.14
C ARG A 22 15.20 3.87 -0.06
N GLU A 23 16.05 4.03 -1.05
CA GLU A 23 16.86 5.25 -1.21
C GLU A 23 15.95 6.49 -1.31
N GLY A 24 16.29 7.55 -0.58
CA GLY A 24 15.52 8.79 -0.56
C GLY A 24 14.27 8.76 0.33
N LEU A 25 13.94 7.63 0.97
CA LEU A 25 12.75 7.52 1.81
C LEU A 25 12.84 8.43 3.04
N ALA A 26 14.04 8.58 3.61
CA ALA A 26 14.25 9.44 4.78
C ALA A 26 13.93 10.90 4.49
N GLU A 27 14.38 11.40 3.33
CA GLU A 27 14.12 12.75 2.86
C GLU A 27 12.67 12.94 2.38
N TYR A 28 12.02 11.86 1.95
CA TYR A 28 10.63 11.87 1.50
C TYR A 28 9.62 11.80 2.66
N GLU A 29 9.94 11.11 3.75
CA GLU A 29 9.08 10.86 4.91
C GLU A 29 8.30 12.08 5.41
N PRO A 30 8.88 13.31 5.49
CA PRO A 30 8.13 14.48 5.94
C PRO A 30 6.90 14.82 5.09
N ARG A 31 6.86 14.35 3.85
CA ARG A 31 5.72 14.52 2.92
C ARG A 31 4.61 13.51 3.16
N LEU A 32 4.90 12.38 3.82
CA LEU A 32 3.89 11.37 4.14
C LEU A 32 2.95 11.89 5.23
N GLN A 33 1.65 11.73 5.01
CA GLN A 33 0.60 12.12 5.94
C GLN A 33 -0.26 10.91 6.29
N PRO A 34 -0.58 10.68 7.58
CA PRO A 34 -1.61 9.72 7.96
C PRO A 34 -2.92 9.99 7.20
N ASN A 35 -3.65 8.92 6.91
CA ASN A 35 -4.85 8.87 6.09
C ASN A 35 -4.67 9.21 4.60
N GLN A 36 -3.45 9.49 4.12
CA GLN A 36 -3.25 9.69 2.69
C GLN A 36 -3.47 8.39 1.90
N LYS A 37 -3.97 8.54 0.68
CA LYS A 37 -4.14 7.43 -0.26
C LYS A 37 -2.78 6.95 -0.78
N LEU A 38 -2.65 5.63 -0.88
CA LEU A 38 -1.53 4.93 -1.48
C LEU A 38 -2.03 4.10 -2.67
N THR A 39 -1.11 3.80 -3.57
CA THR A 39 -1.35 2.96 -4.74
C THR A 39 -0.67 1.61 -4.53
N LEU A 40 -1.37 0.53 -4.89
CA LEU A 40 -0.83 -0.82 -4.88
C LEU A 40 -0.57 -1.25 -6.32
N GLN A 41 0.63 -1.74 -6.61
CA GLN A 41 1.00 -2.20 -7.94
C GLN A 41 1.51 -3.63 -7.89
N ARG A 42 0.85 -4.51 -8.62
CA ARG A 42 1.29 -5.88 -8.83
C ARG A 42 2.64 -5.90 -9.58
N GLU A 43 3.58 -6.72 -9.12
CA GLU A 43 4.85 -7.04 -9.81
C GLU A 43 4.86 -8.54 -10.16
N SER A 44 4.23 -8.91 -11.26
CA SER A 44 4.04 -10.32 -11.65
C SER A 44 5.28 -11.01 -12.22
N ASP A 45 6.33 -10.26 -12.49
CA ASP A 45 7.61 -10.70 -13.02
C ASP A 45 8.74 -10.70 -11.97
N SER A 46 8.40 -10.57 -10.68
CA SER A 46 9.36 -10.66 -9.58
C SER A 46 10.04 -12.03 -9.57
N SER A 47 11.37 -12.05 -9.48
CA SER A 47 12.17 -13.28 -9.37
C SER A 47 12.30 -13.78 -7.92
N TYR A 48 11.75 -13.06 -6.95
CA TYR A 48 11.92 -13.32 -5.52
C TYR A 48 10.62 -13.75 -4.83
N ASP A 49 9.50 -13.15 -5.24
CA ASP A 49 8.19 -13.35 -4.62
C ASP A 49 7.10 -13.33 -5.69
N ASP A 50 6.50 -14.50 -5.94
CA ASP A 50 5.46 -14.70 -6.94
C ASP A 50 4.24 -13.79 -6.72
N TRP A 51 4.03 -13.29 -5.50
CA TRP A 51 2.88 -12.47 -5.11
C TRP A 51 3.25 -11.02 -4.78
N ALA A 52 4.43 -10.56 -5.21
CA ALA A 52 4.93 -9.22 -4.95
C ALA A 52 3.90 -8.12 -5.32
N VAL A 53 3.64 -7.24 -4.35
CA VAL A 53 2.81 -6.03 -4.50
C VAL A 53 3.57 -4.85 -3.93
N ARG A 54 3.93 -3.92 -4.80
CA ARG A 54 4.60 -2.66 -4.44
C ARG A 54 3.60 -1.66 -3.87
N VAL A 55 4.04 -0.89 -2.89
CA VAL A 55 3.28 0.18 -2.25
C VAL A 55 3.89 1.53 -2.65
N TYR A 56 3.08 2.40 -3.24
CA TYR A 56 3.49 3.74 -3.68
C TYR A 56 2.64 4.83 -3.05
N THR A 57 3.18 6.05 -2.93
CA THR A 57 2.33 7.23 -2.73
C THR A 57 1.47 7.50 -3.97
N ALA A 58 0.30 8.09 -3.79
CA ALA A 58 -0.57 8.45 -4.91
C ALA A 58 0.00 9.64 -5.71
N GLY A 59 -0.19 9.62 -7.03
CA GLY A 59 0.19 10.70 -7.94
C GLY A 59 0.96 10.22 -9.17
N PRO A 60 1.24 11.12 -10.13
CA PRO A 60 1.96 10.79 -11.37
C PRO A 60 3.40 10.30 -11.13
N GLU A 61 4.04 10.80 -10.08
CA GLU A 61 5.40 10.43 -9.64
C GLU A 61 5.35 9.82 -8.24
N GLY A 62 4.51 8.80 -8.07
CA GLY A 62 4.38 8.10 -6.79
C GLY A 62 5.74 7.60 -6.27
N PHE A 63 6.06 7.92 -5.02
CA PHE A 63 7.28 7.45 -4.37
C PHE A 63 7.09 6.00 -3.92
N TRP A 64 8.07 5.15 -4.22
CA TRP A 64 8.02 3.74 -3.88
C TRP A 64 8.40 3.51 -2.42
N LEU A 65 7.42 3.17 -1.59
CA LEU A 65 7.60 3.00 -0.14
C LEU A 65 8.11 1.61 0.25
N GLY A 66 7.87 0.60 -0.57
CA GLY A 66 8.24 -0.79 -0.30
C GLY A 66 7.22 -1.78 -0.85
N TYR A 67 7.02 -2.88 -0.13
CA TYR A 67 6.12 -3.96 -0.53
C TYR A 67 5.08 -4.28 0.54
N LEU A 68 4.00 -4.97 0.16
CA LEU A 68 3.24 -5.76 1.13
C LEU A 68 4.10 -6.91 1.66
N PRO A 69 3.96 -7.34 2.92
CA PRO A 69 4.73 -8.46 3.47
C PRO A 69 4.42 -9.76 2.72
N GLU A 70 5.45 -10.52 2.36
CA GLU A 70 5.37 -11.78 1.59
C GLU A 70 4.32 -12.75 2.15
N GLY A 71 4.31 -12.98 3.46
CA GLY A 71 3.33 -13.89 4.09
C GLY A 71 1.87 -13.41 4.10
N ARG A 72 1.57 -12.24 3.53
CA ARG A 72 0.24 -11.59 3.59
C ARG A 72 -0.24 -11.02 2.25
N ASN A 73 0.57 -11.08 1.19
CA ASN A 73 0.32 -10.38 -0.06
C ASN A 73 -0.52 -11.18 -1.08
N GLU A 74 -0.54 -12.51 -1.00
CA GLU A 74 -1.15 -13.39 -2.02
C GLU A 74 -2.60 -13.01 -2.34
N THR A 75 -3.44 -12.81 -1.32
CA THR A 75 -4.85 -12.47 -1.54
C THR A 75 -4.99 -11.11 -2.24
N VAL A 76 -4.17 -10.13 -1.85
CA VAL A 76 -4.17 -8.80 -2.47
C VAL A 76 -3.69 -8.87 -3.93
N ALA A 77 -2.64 -9.64 -4.19
CA ALA A 77 -2.11 -9.86 -5.53
C ALA A 77 -3.15 -10.49 -6.47
N ARG A 78 -3.83 -11.55 -6.02
CA ARG A 78 -4.91 -12.21 -6.79
C ARG A 78 -6.08 -11.27 -7.10
N LEU A 79 -6.43 -10.40 -6.15
CA LEU A 79 -7.48 -9.40 -6.35
C LEU A 79 -7.06 -8.32 -7.36
N LEU A 80 -5.79 -7.87 -7.33
CA LEU A 80 -5.24 -6.98 -8.34
C LEU A 80 -5.23 -7.64 -9.73
N ASP A 81 -4.79 -8.90 -9.82
CA ASP A 81 -4.78 -9.69 -11.08
C ASP A 81 -6.20 -9.85 -11.66
N ALA A 82 -7.22 -9.97 -10.79
CA ALA A 82 -8.63 -10.03 -11.18
C ALA A 82 -9.26 -8.65 -11.47
N GLY A 83 -8.50 -7.55 -11.38
CA GLY A 83 -8.96 -6.20 -11.69
C GLY A 83 -9.87 -5.57 -10.64
N TYR A 84 -9.79 -6.02 -9.38
CA TYR A 84 -10.49 -5.34 -8.29
C TYR A 84 -9.84 -3.97 -7.99
N PRO A 85 -10.65 -2.94 -7.69
CA PRO A 85 -10.14 -1.60 -7.45
C PRO A 85 -9.57 -1.51 -6.02
N LEU A 86 -8.33 -1.95 -5.84
CA LEU A 86 -7.66 -1.87 -4.54
C LEU A 86 -6.87 -0.58 -4.40
N SER A 87 -6.79 -0.07 -3.17
CA SER A 87 -5.91 1.03 -2.79
C SER A 87 -5.27 0.74 -1.44
N GLY A 88 -4.30 1.57 -1.06
CA GLY A 88 -3.79 1.59 0.31
C GLY A 88 -4.15 2.89 1.03
N ARG A 89 -4.06 2.88 2.35
CA ARG A 89 -4.13 4.08 3.19
C ARG A 89 -3.04 4.00 4.24
N LEU A 90 -2.23 5.06 4.37
CA LEU A 90 -1.24 5.16 5.44
C LEU A 90 -1.95 5.40 6.77
N THR A 91 -1.79 4.53 7.75
CA THR A 91 -2.43 4.67 9.06
C THR A 91 -1.47 5.21 10.11
N HIS A 92 -0.21 4.77 10.06
CA HIS A 92 0.82 5.19 11.00
C HIS A 92 2.19 5.30 10.33
N LYS A 93 3.00 6.24 10.81
CA LYS A 93 4.42 6.37 10.46
C LYS A 93 5.23 6.71 11.70
N ALA A 94 6.36 6.03 11.89
CA ALA A 94 7.33 6.31 12.95
C ALA A 94 8.72 5.87 12.52
N TRP A 95 9.74 6.60 12.95
CA TRP A 95 11.12 6.13 12.85
C TRP A 95 11.42 5.18 14.02
N GLU A 96 11.97 4.02 13.70
CA GLU A 96 12.47 3.02 14.64
C GLU A 96 13.96 2.82 14.32
N ASP A 97 14.85 3.35 15.15
CA ASP A 97 16.30 3.39 14.90
C ASP A 97 16.66 3.88 13.47
N ASP A 98 17.04 2.96 12.58
CA ASP A 98 17.51 3.21 11.22
C ASP A 98 16.47 2.91 10.13
N TRP A 99 15.23 2.56 10.51
CA TRP A 99 14.19 2.23 9.55
C TRP A 99 12.87 2.96 9.82
N LEU A 100 12.14 3.19 8.73
CA LEU A 100 10.83 3.85 8.79
C LEU A 100 9.75 2.77 8.91
N HIS A 101 9.09 2.74 10.07
CA HIS A 101 7.91 1.92 10.34
C HIS A 101 6.69 2.59 9.72
N LEU A 102 6.09 1.93 8.73
CA LEU A 102 4.86 2.39 8.06
C LEU A 102 3.78 1.32 8.22
N GLU A 103 2.66 1.67 8.82
CA GLU A 103 1.45 0.83 8.81
C GLU A 103 0.46 1.34 7.78
N ILE A 104 -0.15 0.40 7.08
CA ILE A 104 -1.14 0.68 6.06
C ILE A 104 -2.36 -0.23 6.21
N GLU A 105 -3.48 0.25 5.69
CA GLU A 105 -4.63 -0.57 5.34
C GLU A 105 -4.66 -0.79 3.82
N VAL A 106 -4.95 -2.01 3.39
CA VAL A 106 -5.38 -2.31 2.02
C VAL A 106 -6.90 -2.25 1.97
N LEU A 107 -7.42 -1.48 1.03
CA LEU A 107 -8.83 -1.15 0.91
C LEU A 107 -9.38 -1.69 -0.40
N LEU A 108 -10.54 -2.32 -0.35
CA LEU A 108 -11.37 -2.54 -1.53
C LEU A 108 -12.27 -1.32 -1.73
N GLU A 109 -12.06 -0.62 -2.84
CA GLU A 109 -12.85 0.53 -3.23
C GLU A 109 -14.16 0.09 -3.90
N GLU A 110 -15.15 0.98 -3.93
CA GLU A 110 -16.32 0.75 -4.77
C GLU A 110 -15.95 0.82 -6.26
N LYS A 111 -16.47 -0.12 -7.06
CA LYS A 111 -16.48 0.03 -8.52
C LYS A 111 -17.36 1.22 -8.85
N LYS A 112 -16.77 2.31 -9.34
CA LYS A 112 -17.53 3.37 -10.01
C LYS A 112 -18.09 2.77 -11.30
N GLY A 113 -19.40 2.52 -11.30
CA GLY A 113 -20.15 2.05 -12.47
C GLY A 113 -20.31 3.09 -13.56
#